data_AF-A0A2S7STF5-F1
#
_entry.id   AF-A0A2S7STF5-F1
#
_cell.length_a   1.000
_cell.length_b   1.000
_cell.length_c   1.000
_cell.angle_alpha   90.00
_cell.angle_beta   90.00
_cell.angle_gamma   90.00
#
_symmetry.space_group_name_H-M   'P 1'
#
loop_
_entity.id
_entity.type
_entity.pdbx_description
1 polymer ?
#
loop_
_entity_poly.entity_id
_entity_poly.type
_entity_poly.pdbx_seq_one_letter_code
_entity_poly.pdbx_strand_id
1 'polypeptide(L)'
;MRRSLYALGLVLLFMFPHLSFAQTAEELNDRITGSTDTLYLLAVMWKHEFQDQSDGDKRYKSLVPFRKYLEEYADKQAKSYKKPSGVEGGDSLCAAASALFEFEKIYVKKGFVPFESLSSGSSEAEVSACKDRLTQEGIPERELLTRLNRERRAFAAKNGIDIAPPPMAPKPAYQRPTQLYKKKADSDQETQPAPAAREPEPAPKPQARTPVVQKPAPAERPTSSGNPNAKKAPPTEEDGKTPKDKDKEEGEEDDKD
;
A
#
# COMPACT_ATOMS: atom_id res chain seq x y z
N MET A 1 13.13 -50.34 -31.30
CA MET A 1 14.24 -49.41 -30.96
C MET A 1 13.89 -47.92 -31.10
N ARG A 2 13.19 -47.45 -32.16
CA ARG A 2 12.91 -46.01 -32.35
C ARG A 2 12.08 -45.33 -31.25
N ARG A 3 11.17 -46.05 -30.58
CA ARG A 3 10.34 -45.50 -29.48
C ARG A 3 11.13 -45.22 -28.18
N SER A 4 12.29 -45.88 -27.99
CA SER A 4 13.14 -45.68 -26.80
C SER A 4 14.00 -44.42 -26.89
N LEU A 5 14.29 -43.94 -28.11
CA LEU A 5 15.07 -42.71 -28.34
C LEU A 5 14.27 -41.44 -28.03
N TYR A 6 12.95 -41.43 -28.27
CA TYR A 6 12.09 -40.29 -27.95
C TYR A 6 11.84 -40.12 -26.45
N ALA A 7 11.77 -41.21 -25.69
CA ALA A 7 11.63 -41.15 -24.23
C ALA A 7 12.88 -40.58 -23.54
N LEU A 8 14.08 -40.90 -24.05
CA LEU A 8 15.33 -40.37 -23.51
C LEU A 8 15.48 -38.86 -23.79
N GLY A 9 15.06 -38.41 -24.98
CA GLY A 9 15.08 -36.99 -25.35
C GLY A 9 14.11 -36.13 -24.53
N LEU A 10 12.94 -36.68 -24.17
CA LEU A 10 11.95 -35.95 -23.36
C LEU A 10 12.39 -35.81 -21.90
N VAL A 11 13.05 -36.84 -21.33
CA VAL A 11 13.60 -36.78 -19.96
C VAL A 11 14.77 -35.79 -19.85
N LEU A 12 15.61 -35.68 -20.89
CA LEU A 12 16.69 -34.69 -20.93
C LEU A 12 16.18 -33.25 -20.98
N LEU A 13 15.04 -32.97 -21.62
CA LEU A 13 14.47 -31.62 -21.68
C LEU A 13 13.95 -31.12 -20.31
N PHE A 14 13.52 -32.04 -19.43
CA PHE A 14 13.09 -31.73 -18.06
C PHE A 14 14.24 -31.66 -17.04
N MET A 15 15.49 -31.93 -17.45
CA MET A 15 16.68 -31.84 -16.58
C MET A 15 17.38 -30.47 -16.65
N PHE A 16 16.91 -29.54 -17.49
CA PHE A 16 17.42 -28.16 -17.59
C PHE A 16 16.58 -27.05 -16.93
N PRO A 17 15.72 -27.25 -15.89
CA PRO A 17 14.85 -26.18 -15.43
C PRO A 17 15.54 -25.10 -14.58
N HIS A 18 16.83 -25.24 -14.26
CA HIS A 18 17.52 -24.33 -13.34
C HIS A 18 18.94 -23.96 -13.80
N LEU A 19 19.09 -23.57 -15.06
CA LEU A 19 20.12 -22.56 -15.38
C LEU A 19 19.67 -21.25 -14.71
N SER A 20 19.90 -21.16 -13.40
CA SER A 20 19.87 -19.90 -12.68
C SER A 20 20.99 -19.06 -13.29
N PHE A 21 20.66 -18.26 -14.29
CA PHE A 21 21.57 -17.25 -14.81
C PHE A 21 22.13 -16.50 -13.61
N ALA A 22 23.45 -16.51 -13.47
CA ALA A 22 24.12 -15.80 -12.41
C ALA A 22 23.70 -14.34 -12.54
N GLN A 23 22.94 -13.85 -11.56
CA GLN A 23 22.46 -12.49 -11.56
C GLN A 23 23.66 -11.55 -11.47
N THR A 24 23.77 -10.61 -12.41
CA THR A 24 24.85 -9.62 -12.34
C THR A 24 24.58 -8.60 -11.24
N ALA A 25 25.62 -7.91 -10.80
CA ALA A 25 25.46 -6.85 -9.80
C ALA A 25 24.55 -5.71 -10.32
N GLU A 26 24.69 -5.36 -11.59
CA GLU A 26 23.86 -4.37 -12.28
C GLU A 26 22.39 -4.80 -12.32
N GLU A 27 22.11 -6.04 -12.74
CA GLU A 27 20.73 -6.58 -12.75
C GLU A 27 20.07 -6.57 -11.36
N LEU A 28 20.84 -6.81 -10.29
CA LEU A 28 20.33 -6.73 -8.93
C LEU A 28 19.95 -5.30 -8.53
N ASN A 29 20.84 -4.34 -8.82
CA ASN A 29 20.59 -2.94 -8.57
C ASN A 29 19.36 -2.42 -9.34
N ASP A 30 19.26 -2.78 -10.62
CA ASP A 30 18.16 -2.36 -11.50
C ASP A 30 16.83 -2.97 -11.08
N ARG A 31 16.83 -4.27 -10.71
CA ARG A 31 15.62 -4.92 -10.20
C ARG A 31 15.08 -4.23 -8.95
N ILE A 32 15.96 -3.88 -8.01
CA ILE A 32 15.57 -3.19 -6.78
C ILE A 32 15.04 -1.79 -7.09
N THR A 33 15.74 -1.03 -7.93
CA THR A 33 15.34 0.32 -8.34
C THR A 33 13.98 0.31 -9.06
N GLY A 34 13.82 -0.57 -10.06
CA GLY A 34 12.54 -0.72 -10.76
C GLY A 34 11.41 -1.18 -9.85
N SER A 35 11.72 -1.98 -8.82
CA SER A 35 10.70 -2.40 -7.85
C SER A 35 10.25 -1.27 -6.94
N THR A 36 11.16 -0.40 -6.50
CA THR A 36 10.83 0.80 -5.71
C THR A 36 10.08 1.84 -6.55
N ASP A 37 10.45 2.01 -7.83
CA ASP A 37 9.75 2.92 -8.73
C ASP A 37 8.31 2.44 -9.00
N THR A 38 8.14 1.13 -9.20
CA THR A 38 6.81 0.53 -9.37
C THR A 38 5.97 0.72 -8.11
N LEU A 39 6.52 0.49 -6.92
CA LEU A 39 5.82 0.73 -5.66
C LEU A 39 5.32 2.18 -5.56
N TYR A 40 6.18 3.14 -5.89
CA TYR A 40 5.81 4.56 -5.93
C TYR A 40 4.66 4.83 -6.91
N LEU A 41 4.73 4.28 -8.12
CA LEU A 41 3.65 4.42 -9.11
C LEU A 41 2.31 3.86 -8.60
N LEU A 42 2.33 2.71 -7.93
CA LEU A 42 1.12 2.11 -7.34
C LEU A 42 0.54 2.98 -6.22
N ALA A 43 1.39 3.58 -5.38
CA ALA A 43 0.95 4.53 -4.36
C ALA A 43 0.34 5.80 -4.98
N VAL A 44 0.92 6.31 -6.08
CA VAL A 44 0.37 7.44 -6.84
C VAL A 44 -1.00 7.10 -7.46
N MET A 45 -1.16 5.89 -8.01
CA MET A 45 -2.45 5.42 -8.54
C MET A 45 -3.52 5.39 -7.45
N TRP A 46 -3.21 4.82 -6.29
CA TRP A 46 -4.13 4.83 -5.16
C TRP A 46 -4.49 6.26 -4.73
N LYS A 47 -3.50 7.16 -4.67
CA LYS A 47 -3.73 8.56 -4.30
C LYS A 47 -4.63 9.28 -5.29
N HIS A 48 -4.47 9.03 -6.59
CA HIS A 48 -5.34 9.59 -7.62
C HIS A 48 -6.79 9.15 -7.40
N GLU A 49 -7.01 7.84 -7.23
CA GLU A 49 -8.35 7.31 -6.93
C GLU A 49 -8.93 7.92 -5.64
N PHE A 50 -8.12 8.05 -4.59
CA PHE A 50 -8.55 8.69 -3.34
C PHE A 50 -8.99 10.15 -3.54
N GLN A 51 -8.29 10.91 -4.37
CA GLN A 51 -8.66 12.30 -4.69
C GLN A 51 -9.98 12.35 -5.45
N ASP A 52 -10.14 11.52 -6.49
CA ASP A 52 -11.37 11.45 -7.27
C ASP A 52 -12.59 11.08 -6.40
N GLN A 53 -12.42 10.15 -5.45
CA GLN A 53 -13.49 9.78 -4.54
C GLN A 53 -13.76 10.84 -3.47
N SER A 54 -12.74 11.54 -2.97
CA SER A 54 -12.91 12.56 -1.93
C SER A 54 -13.60 13.81 -2.44
N ASP A 55 -13.34 14.20 -3.69
CA ASP A 55 -13.94 15.37 -4.32
C ASP A 55 -15.36 15.09 -4.88
N GLY A 56 -15.70 13.80 -5.08
CA GLY A 56 -16.98 13.35 -5.63
C GLY A 56 -17.93 12.73 -4.60
N ASP A 57 -18.51 11.59 -4.97
CA ASP A 57 -19.56 10.88 -4.20
C ASP A 57 -19.07 10.21 -2.89
N LYS A 58 -17.79 10.37 -2.52
CA LYS A 58 -17.18 9.74 -1.32
C LYS A 58 -17.34 8.21 -1.30
N ARG A 59 -17.16 7.56 -2.45
CA ARG A 59 -17.28 6.09 -2.59
C ARG A 59 -15.97 5.39 -2.28
N TYR A 60 -15.52 5.50 -1.04
CA TYR A 60 -14.21 4.99 -0.62
C TYR A 60 -14.02 3.47 -0.74
N LYS A 61 -15.10 2.69 -0.86
CA LYS A 61 -15.02 1.24 -1.16
C LYS A 61 -14.34 0.92 -2.50
N SER A 62 -14.31 1.88 -3.44
CA SER A 62 -13.61 1.73 -4.72
C SER A 62 -12.07 1.71 -4.57
N LEU A 63 -11.54 2.12 -3.41
CA LEU A 63 -10.10 2.10 -3.12
C LEU A 63 -9.55 0.70 -2.84
N VAL A 64 -10.42 -0.24 -2.47
CA VAL A 64 -10.07 -1.63 -2.11
C VAL A 64 -9.19 -2.32 -3.15
N PRO A 65 -9.56 -2.39 -4.44
CA PRO A 65 -8.73 -3.05 -5.46
C PRO A 65 -7.32 -2.46 -5.56
N PHE A 66 -7.19 -1.13 -5.53
CA PHE A 66 -5.88 -0.45 -5.61
C PHE A 66 -5.02 -0.75 -4.37
N ARG A 67 -5.62 -0.67 -3.18
CA ARG A 67 -4.94 -1.00 -1.92
C ARG A 67 -4.47 -2.45 -1.90
N LYS A 68 -5.34 -3.40 -2.27
CA LYS A 68 -4.99 -4.83 -2.33
C LYS A 68 -3.85 -5.09 -3.30
N TYR A 69 -3.90 -4.47 -4.48
CA TYR A 69 -2.84 -4.63 -5.47
C TYR A 69 -1.48 -4.11 -4.96
N LEU A 70 -1.48 -2.95 -4.30
CA LEU A 70 -0.28 -2.39 -3.65
C LEU A 70 0.25 -3.32 -2.53
N GLU A 71 -0.64 -3.83 -1.67
CA GLU A 71 -0.29 -4.77 -0.60
C GLU A 71 0.32 -6.08 -1.14
N GLU A 72 -0.33 -6.69 -2.14
CA GLU A 72 0.12 -7.93 -2.77
C GLU A 72 1.47 -7.74 -3.48
N TYR A 73 1.66 -6.60 -4.14
CA TYR A 73 2.92 -6.24 -4.76
C TYR A 73 4.03 -6.13 -3.72
N ALA A 74 3.81 -5.40 -2.62
CA ALA A 74 4.79 -5.26 -1.54
C ALA A 74 5.14 -6.62 -0.91
N ASP A 75 4.13 -7.46 -0.61
CA ASP A 75 4.35 -8.81 -0.07
C ASP A 75 5.14 -9.72 -1.02
N LYS A 76 4.85 -9.65 -2.33
CA LYS A 76 5.59 -10.39 -3.35
C LYS A 76 7.05 -9.94 -3.41
N GLN A 77 7.30 -8.63 -3.39
CA GLN A 77 8.65 -8.08 -3.47
C GLN A 77 9.46 -8.41 -2.21
N ALA A 78 8.88 -8.27 -1.02
CA ALA A 78 9.51 -8.65 0.24
C ALA A 78 10.07 -10.09 0.23
N LYS A 79 9.29 -11.02 -0.34
CA LYS A 79 9.65 -12.45 -0.49
C LYS A 79 10.63 -12.74 -1.63
N SER A 80 10.72 -11.86 -2.63
CA SER A 80 11.56 -12.05 -3.82
C SER A 80 13.04 -11.77 -3.55
N TYR A 81 13.34 -10.88 -2.59
CA TYR A 81 14.71 -10.53 -2.22
C TYR A 81 15.31 -11.54 -1.26
N LYS A 82 15.76 -12.66 -1.81
CA LYS A 82 16.59 -13.64 -1.11
C LYS A 82 18.07 -13.31 -1.27
N LYS A 83 18.92 -13.93 -0.43
CA LYS A 83 20.39 -13.86 -0.51
C LYS A 83 20.85 -14.15 -1.95
N PRO A 84 21.41 -13.17 -2.69
CA PRO A 84 21.84 -13.39 -4.06
C PRO A 84 23.08 -14.29 -4.08
N SER A 85 23.11 -15.28 -4.97
CA SER A 85 24.29 -16.13 -5.15
C SER A 85 25.32 -15.42 -6.02
N GLY A 86 26.55 -15.28 -5.53
CA GLY A 86 27.69 -14.84 -6.35
C GLY A 86 27.83 -13.34 -6.55
N VAL A 87 27.09 -12.51 -5.81
CA VAL A 87 27.20 -11.04 -5.90
C VAL A 87 27.67 -10.48 -4.55
N GLU A 88 28.87 -9.89 -4.53
CA GLU A 88 29.44 -9.36 -3.31
C GLU A 88 28.62 -8.17 -2.77
N GLY A 89 28.31 -8.20 -1.47
CA GLY A 89 27.52 -7.15 -0.81
C GLY A 89 26.02 -7.17 -1.14
N GLY A 90 25.56 -8.08 -2.00
CA GLY A 90 24.13 -8.17 -2.37
C GLY A 90 23.21 -8.51 -1.20
N ASP A 91 23.73 -9.19 -0.16
CA ASP A 91 22.97 -9.57 1.04
C ASP A 91 22.42 -8.37 1.80
N SER A 92 23.24 -7.34 2.03
CA SER A 92 22.81 -6.16 2.81
C SER A 92 21.82 -5.32 2.01
N LEU A 93 22.03 -5.22 0.69
CA LEU A 93 21.13 -4.55 -0.23
C LEU A 93 19.76 -5.26 -0.31
N CYS A 94 19.73 -6.58 -0.49
CA CYS A 94 18.50 -7.38 -0.48
C CYS A 94 17.78 -7.28 0.88
N ALA A 95 18.51 -7.31 1.99
CA ALA A 95 17.92 -7.17 3.33
C ALA A 95 17.28 -5.79 3.54
N ALA A 96 17.93 -4.71 3.08
CA ALA A 96 17.36 -3.36 3.15
C ALA A 96 16.12 -3.21 2.26
N ALA A 97 16.14 -3.77 1.05
CA ALA A 97 14.98 -3.77 0.16
C ALA A 97 13.81 -4.57 0.76
N SER A 98 14.07 -5.79 1.26
CA SER A 98 13.05 -6.62 1.92
C SER A 98 12.43 -5.93 3.13
N ALA A 99 13.24 -5.26 3.95
CA ALA A 99 12.74 -4.49 5.10
C ALA A 99 11.82 -3.33 4.70
N LEU A 100 12.14 -2.61 3.61
CA LEU A 100 11.26 -1.58 3.06
C LEU A 100 9.92 -2.20 2.62
N PHE A 101 9.94 -3.27 1.83
CA PHE A 101 8.69 -3.88 1.33
C PHE A 101 7.83 -4.54 2.41
N GLU A 102 8.43 -5.13 3.45
CA GLU A 102 7.66 -5.62 4.62
C GLU A 102 7.00 -4.47 5.39
N PHE A 103 7.70 -3.34 5.55
CA PHE A 103 7.11 -2.14 6.13
C PHE A 103 5.93 -1.66 5.28
N GLU A 104 6.09 -1.54 3.96
CA GLU A 104 5.05 -1.06 3.04
C GLU A 104 3.77 -1.89 3.13
N LYS A 105 3.90 -3.21 3.16
CA LYS A 105 2.78 -4.12 3.38
C LYS A 105 2.02 -3.82 4.68
N ILE A 106 2.74 -3.55 5.78
CA ILE A 106 2.13 -3.19 7.07
C ILE A 106 1.52 -1.79 7.01
N TYR A 107 2.24 -0.84 6.43
CA TYR A 107 1.83 0.55 6.25
C TYR A 107 0.52 0.63 5.46
N VAL A 108 0.41 -0.10 4.36
CA VAL A 108 -0.82 -0.18 3.55
C VAL A 108 -1.99 -0.70 4.38
N LYS A 109 -1.80 -1.72 5.22
CA LYS A 109 -2.86 -2.21 6.11
C LYS A 109 -3.29 -1.18 7.15
N LYS A 110 -2.35 -0.48 7.76
CA LYS A 110 -2.63 0.43 8.87
C LYS A 110 -3.12 1.80 8.41
N GLY A 111 -2.53 2.34 7.36
CA GLY A 111 -2.78 3.67 6.84
C GLY A 111 -3.92 3.74 5.83
N PHE A 112 -4.11 2.72 4.98
CA PHE A 112 -5.03 2.82 3.84
C PHE A 112 -6.41 2.21 4.16
N VAL A 113 -6.46 1.09 4.89
CA VAL A 113 -7.73 0.43 5.27
C VAL A 113 -8.72 1.35 5.98
N PRO A 114 -8.32 2.28 6.88
CA PRO A 114 -9.25 3.22 7.52
C PRO A 114 -10.13 3.99 6.52
N PHE A 115 -9.60 4.36 5.35
CA PHE A 115 -10.38 5.06 4.33
C PHE A 115 -11.54 4.21 3.78
N GLU A 116 -11.38 2.89 3.71
CA GLU A 116 -12.40 1.97 3.19
C GLU A 116 -13.63 1.85 4.10
N SER A 117 -13.48 2.26 5.37
CA SER A 117 -14.57 2.32 6.35
C SER A 117 -15.40 3.60 6.23
N LEU A 118 -14.89 4.61 5.53
CA LEU A 118 -15.59 5.86 5.30
C LEU A 118 -16.74 5.67 4.31
N SER A 119 -17.73 6.55 4.40
CA SER A 119 -18.92 6.54 3.54
C SER A 119 -19.26 7.95 3.06
N SER A 120 -20.30 8.07 2.24
CA SER A 120 -20.82 9.38 1.82
C SER A 120 -21.29 10.26 2.98
N GLY A 121 -21.65 9.65 4.11
CA GLY A 121 -22.01 10.36 5.35
C GLY A 121 -20.82 10.78 6.21
N SER A 122 -19.59 10.39 5.87
CA SER A 122 -18.41 10.71 6.68
C SER A 122 -18.08 12.21 6.62
N SER A 123 -17.84 12.77 7.80
CA SER A 123 -17.45 14.15 8.04
C SER A 123 -16.02 14.43 7.58
N GLU A 124 -15.70 15.70 7.34
CA GLU A 124 -14.32 16.10 7.00
C GLU A 124 -13.33 15.79 8.15
N ALA A 125 -13.80 15.82 9.40
CA ALA A 125 -12.98 15.47 10.56
C ALA A 125 -12.55 14.00 10.53
N GLU A 126 -13.45 13.08 10.16
CA GLU A 126 -13.12 11.65 10.01
C GLU A 126 -12.15 11.41 8.86
N VAL A 127 -12.33 12.12 7.74
CA VAL A 127 -11.42 12.07 6.59
C VAL A 127 -10.04 12.60 6.98
N SER A 128 -9.97 13.72 7.71
CA SER A 128 -8.73 14.30 8.22
C SER A 128 -8.01 13.35 9.17
N ALA A 129 -8.73 12.74 10.12
CA ALA A 129 -8.15 11.76 11.04
C ALA A 129 -7.51 10.56 10.30
N CYS A 130 -8.13 10.12 9.19
CA CYS A 130 -7.53 9.09 8.34
C CYS A 130 -6.25 9.58 7.63
N LYS A 131 -6.22 10.83 7.13
CA LYS A 131 -5.03 11.45 6.51
C LYS A 131 -3.89 11.62 7.52
N ASP A 132 -4.21 12.03 8.74
CA ASP A 132 -3.24 12.20 9.83
C ASP A 132 -2.63 10.86 10.21
N ARG A 133 -3.47 9.82 10.35
CA ARG A 133 -2.99 8.45 10.59
C ARG A 133 -2.11 7.95 9.46
N LEU A 134 -2.50 8.15 8.20
CA LEU A 134 -1.70 7.76 7.03
C LEU A 134 -0.33 8.46 7.05
N THR A 135 -0.28 9.72 7.48
CA THR A 135 0.97 10.48 7.59
C THR A 135 1.83 9.97 8.74
N GLN A 136 1.23 9.71 9.91
CA GLN A 136 1.94 9.21 11.09
C GLN A 136 2.55 7.82 10.86
N GLU A 137 1.78 6.90 10.27
CA GLU A 137 2.25 5.54 9.99
C GLU A 137 3.36 5.53 8.92
N GLY A 138 3.45 6.57 8.08
CA GLY A 138 4.47 6.72 7.04
C GLY A 138 5.81 7.28 7.51
N ILE A 139 5.92 7.77 8.76
CA ILE A 139 7.17 8.37 9.28
C ILE A 139 8.39 7.42 9.13
N PRO A 140 8.31 6.12 9.45
CA PRO A 140 9.45 5.21 9.33
C PRO A 140 9.92 4.95 7.89
N GLU A 141 9.07 5.21 6.88
CA GLU A 141 9.40 5.00 5.46
C GLU A 141 10.68 5.72 5.06
N ARG A 142 10.84 6.97 5.53
CA ARG A 142 12.00 7.81 5.22
C ARG A 142 13.32 7.18 5.69
N GLU A 143 13.32 6.57 6.88
CA GLU A 143 14.50 5.92 7.44
C GLU A 143 14.87 4.66 6.63
N LEU A 144 13.86 3.88 6.24
CA LEU A 144 14.04 2.68 5.41
C LEU A 144 14.54 3.02 4.00
N LEU A 145 13.99 4.06 3.37
CA LEU A 145 14.47 4.57 2.08
C LEU A 145 15.90 5.11 2.19
N THR A 146 16.23 5.79 3.28
CA THR A 146 17.60 6.28 3.54
C THR A 146 18.57 5.11 3.67
N ARG A 147 18.18 4.08 4.45
CA ARG A 147 18.96 2.84 4.60
C ARG A 147 19.14 2.14 3.26
N LEU A 148 18.07 1.95 2.49
CA LEU A 148 18.15 1.30 1.17
C LEU A 148 19.11 2.04 0.24
N ASN A 149 18.99 3.37 0.16
CA ASN A 149 19.89 4.17 -0.68
C ASN A 149 21.36 4.09 -0.23
N ARG A 150 21.61 4.03 1.08
CA ARG A 150 22.96 3.83 1.62
C ARG A 150 23.52 2.47 1.20
N GLU A 151 22.76 1.40 1.39
CA GLU A 151 23.19 0.05 0.98
C GLU A 151 23.39 -0.05 -0.54
N ARG A 152 22.52 0.60 -1.33
CA ARG A 152 22.65 0.66 -2.79
C ARG A 152 23.94 1.35 -3.24
N ARG A 153 24.32 2.46 -2.59
CA ARG A 153 25.60 3.13 -2.85
C ARG A 153 26.80 2.29 -2.46
N ALA A 154 26.77 1.67 -1.28
CA ALA A 154 27.85 0.80 -0.84
C ALA A 154 28.01 -0.41 -1.79
N PHE A 155 26.90 -0.98 -2.24
CA PHE A 155 26.85 -2.07 -3.20
C PHE A 155 27.41 -1.66 -4.56
N ALA A 156 26.97 -0.51 -5.10
CA ALA A 156 27.44 0.01 -6.38
C ALA A 156 28.95 0.28 -6.36
N ALA A 157 29.45 0.93 -5.30
CA ALA A 157 30.88 1.20 -5.14
C ALA A 157 31.72 -0.09 -5.10
N LYS A 158 31.25 -1.14 -4.42
CA LYS A 158 31.95 -2.44 -4.37
C LYS A 158 32.00 -3.17 -5.71
N ASN A 159 30.99 -2.97 -6.56
CA ASN A 159 30.85 -3.69 -7.82
C ASN A 159 31.20 -2.83 -9.05
N GLY A 160 31.76 -1.62 -8.86
CA GLY A 160 32.13 -0.73 -9.96
C GLY A 160 30.95 -0.22 -10.80
N ILE A 161 29.74 -0.18 -10.21
CA ILE A 161 28.52 0.29 -10.88
C ILE A 161 28.43 1.81 -10.69
N ASP A 162 28.25 2.54 -11.79
CA ASP A 162 27.91 3.96 -11.72
C ASP A 162 26.42 4.11 -11.45
N ILE A 163 26.07 4.63 -10.27
CA ILE A 163 24.68 4.93 -9.93
C ILE A 163 24.51 6.43 -9.87
N ALA A 164 23.48 6.92 -10.57
CA ALA A 164 23.08 8.31 -10.44
C ALA A 164 22.83 8.62 -8.94
N PRO A 165 23.23 9.81 -8.46
CA PRO A 165 22.86 10.24 -7.13
C PRO A 165 21.32 10.16 -7.02
N PRO A 166 20.77 9.74 -5.87
CA PRO A 166 19.33 9.70 -5.71
C PRO A 166 18.80 11.08 -6.06
N PRO A 167 17.72 11.18 -6.85
CA PRO A 167 17.10 12.47 -7.09
C PRO A 167 16.88 13.07 -5.71
N MET A 168 17.49 14.24 -5.45
CA MET A 168 17.27 14.97 -4.21
C MET A 168 15.78 14.97 -4.00
N ALA A 169 15.33 14.40 -2.86
CA ALA A 169 13.93 14.13 -2.58
C ALA A 169 13.10 15.23 -3.23
N PRO A 170 12.23 14.91 -4.19
CA PRO A 170 11.56 15.94 -4.97
C PRO A 170 11.05 16.95 -3.97
N LYS A 171 11.50 18.22 -4.08
CA LYS A 171 10.77 19.32 -3.44
C LYS A 171 9.31 19.00 -3.70
N PRO A 172 8.41 18.99 -2.71
CA PRO A 172 7.01 18.58 -2.90
C PRO A 172 6.31 19.57 -3.83
N ALA A 173 6.69 19.56 -5.10
CA ALA A 173 6.03 20.12 -6.24
C ALA A 173 5.07 19.02 -6.64
N TYR A 174 4.00 18.93 -5.87
CA TYR A 174 2.81 18.19 -6.24
C TYR A 174 2.21 18.90 -7.46
N GLN A 175 2.85 18.80 -8.63
CA GLN A 175 2.24 19.19 -9.88
C GLN A 175 1.16 18.15 -10.15
N ARG A 176 -0.11 18.56 -9.98
CA ARG A 176 -1.27 17.75 -10.34
C ARG A 176 -1.03 17.13 -11.73
N PRO A 177 -1.18 15.80 -11.89
CA PRO A 177 -1.17 15.16 -13.19
C PRO A 177 -2.50 15.44 -13.93
N THR A 178 -2.89 16.71 -14.09
CA THR A 178 -4.10 17.10 -14.83
C THR A 178 -3.87 17.23 -16.34
N GLN A 179 -2.63 17.16 -16.82
CA GLN A 179 -2.31 17.42 -18.23
C GLN A 179 -2.22 16.16 -19.11
N LEU A 180 -2.17 14.96 -18.54
CA LEU A 180 -2.09 13.72 -19.33
C LEU A 180 -3.46 13.16 -19.77
N TYR A 181 -4.55 13.59 -19.15
CA TYR A 181 -5.91 13.13 -19.48
C TYR A 181 -6.80 14.16 -20.18
N LYS A 182 -6.39 15.43 -20.30
CA LYS A 182 -7.20 16.45 -21.00
C LYS A 182 -7.07 16.41 -22.53
N LYS A 183 -6.02 15.82 -23.10
CA LYS A 183 -5.79 15.89 -24.56
C LYS A 183 -6.66 14.95 -25.42
N LYS A 184 -7.60 14.21 -24.81
CA LYS A 184 -8.59 13.41 -25.57
C LYS A 184 -10.05 13.85 -25.38
N ALA A 185 -10.33 14.82 -24.51
CA ALA A 185 -11.70 15.32 -24.33
C ALA A 185 -12.04 16.52 -25.23
N ASP A 186 -11.02 17.27 -25.70
CA ASP A 186 -11.22 18.48 -26.52
C ASP A 186 -11.11 18.23 -28.04
N SER A 187 -10.93 16.98 -28.49
CA SER A 187 -10.81 16.66 -29.93
C SER A 187 -12.10 16.14 -30.57
N ASP A 188 -13.16 15.91 -29.81
CA ASP A 188 -14.44 15.36 -30.32
C ASP A 188 -15.63 16.36 -30.22
N GLN A 189 -15.38 17.64 -29.95
CA GLN A 189 -16.40 18.69 -30.15
C GLN A 189 -16.36 19.22 -31.59
N GLU A 190 -16.63 18.35 -32.56
CA GLU A 190 -16.98 18.75 -33.91
C GLU A 190 -18.50 18.64 -34.09
N THR A 191 -19.14 19.82 -34.08
CA THR A 191 -20.45 20.14 -34.66
C THR A 191 -21.65 19.29 -34.22
N GLN A 192 -22.28 19.66 -33.10
CA GLN A 192 -23.70 19.34 -32.89
C GLN A 192 -24.57 20.18 -33.85
N PRO A 193 -25.45 19.57 -34.66
CA PRO A 193 -26.44 20.33 -35.43
C PRO A 193 -27.46 20.98 -34.48
N ALA A 194 -27.96 22.15 -34.90
CA ALA A 194 -28.92 22.95 -34.16
C ALA A 194 -30.15 22.12 -33.71
N PRO A 195 -30.66 22.35 -32.48
CA PRO A 195 -31.82 21.62 -31.99
C PRO A 195 -33.06 21.96 -32.83
N ALA A 196 -33.66 20.94 -33.44
CA ALA A 196 -34.97 21.05 -34.07
C ALA A 196 -36.00 21.51 -33.04
N ALA A 197 -36.86 22.45 -33.45
CA ALA A 197 -37.96 22.97 -32.66
C ALA A 197 -38.83 21.81 -32.13
N ARG A 198 -38.89 21.64 -30.81
CA ARG A 198 -39.76 20.67 -30.16
C ARG A 198 -41.22 21.11 -30.30
N GLU A 199 -42.06 20.24 -30.82
CA GLU A 199 -43.51 20.36 -30.73
C GLU A 199 -43.95 20.44 -29.26
N PRO A 200 -45.03 21.18 -28.96
CA PRO A 200 -45.57 21.28 -27.61
C PRO A 200 -46.08 19.91 -27.12
N GLU A 201 -45.55 19.50 -25.97
CA GLU A 201 -45.91 18.26 -25.29
C GLU A 201 -47.41 18.26 -24.88
N PRO A 202 -48.17 17.18 -25.14
CA PRO A 202 -49.56 17.10 -24.73
C PRO A 202 -49.69 17.05 -23.21
N ALA A 203 -50.67 17.79 -22.69
CA ALA A 203 -50.93 17.94 -21.26
C ALA A 203 -51.09 16.57 -20.54
N PRO A 204 -50.53 16.43 -19.33
CA PRO A 204 -50.57 15.18 -18.58
C PRO A 204 -52.02 14.86 -18.16
N LYS A 205 -52.45 13.62 -18.45
CA LYS A 205 -53.73 13.10 -17.99
C LYS A 205 -53.73 12.97 -16.45
N PRO A 206 -54.87 13.25 -15.78
CA PRO A 206 -54.98 13.15 -14.33
C PRO A 206 -54.75 11.70 -13.87
N GLN A 207 -53.74 11.51 -13.02
CA GLN A 207 -53.45 10.23 -12.40
C GLN A 207 -54.48 9.94 -11.29
N ALA A 208 -55.12 8.77 -11.38
CA ALA A 208 -56.05 8.28 -10.37
C ALA A 208 -55.28 8.03 -9.06
N ARG A 209 -55.77 8.62 -7.96
CA ARG A 209 -55.24 8.41 -6.61
C ARG A 209 -55.55 6.99 -6.15
N THR A 210 -54.51 6.19 -5.92
CA THR A 210 -54.61 4.91 -5.21
C THR A 210 -54.87 5.16 -3.72
N PRO A 211 -55.76 4.39 -3.07
CA PRO A 211 -56.04 4.53 -1.64
C PRO A 211 -54.84 4.08 -0.79
N VAL A 212 -54.54 4.89 0.22
CA VAL A 212 -53.50 4.64 1.24
C VAL A 212 -53.93 3.46 2.10
N VAL A 213 -53.20 2.35 2.01
CA VAL A 213 -53.34 1.20 2.92
C VAL A 213 -52.67 1.57 4.26
N GLN A 214 -53.48 1.74 5.31
CA GLN A 214 -53.01 1.92 6.68
C GLN A 214 -52.34 0.64 7.19
N LYS A 215 -51.06 0.77 7.56
CA LYS A 215 -50.27 -0.28 8.20
C LYS A 215 -50.61 -0.34 9.70
N PRO A 216 -50.95 -1.49 10.29
CA PRO A 216 -51.20 -1.60 11.72
C PRO A 216 -49.92 -1.46 12.54
N ALA A 217 -50.08 -0.89 13.73
CA ALA A 217 -49.03 -0.56 14.70
C ALA A 217 -48.29 -1.81 15.23
N PRO A 218 -46.98 -1.70 15.56
CA PRO A 218 -46.22 -2.79 16.16
C PRO A 218 -46.61 -3.04 17.62
N ALA A 219 -46.87 -4.31 17.94
CA ALA A 219 -47.14 -4.79 19.29
C ALA A 219 -45.90 -4.64 20.20
N GLU A 220 -46.15 -4.14 21.40
CA GLU A 220 -45.20 -4.00 22.50
C GLU A 220 -44.64 -5.37 22.91
N ARG A 221 -43.30 -5.46 23.05
CA ARG A 221 -42.65 -6.62 23.69
C ARG A 221 -42.34 -6.30 25.16
N PRO A 222 -42.56 -7.25 26.07
CA PRO A 222 -42.36 -7.06 27.50
C PRO A 222 -40.88 -7.02 27.88
N THR A 223 -40.58 -6.16 28.86
CA THR A 223 -39.33 -6.07 29.61
C THR A 223 -39.11 -7.32 30.45
N SER A 224 -38.04 -8.07 30.19
CA SER A 224 -37.58 -9.13 31.09
C SER A 224 -36.45 -8.62 31.99
N SER A 225 -36.76 -8.63 33.28
CA SER A 225 -35.90 -8.41 34.43
C SER A 225 -34.79 -9.46 34.55
N GLY A 226 -33.62 -9.02 35.01
CA GLY A 226 -32.80 -9.76 35.99
C GLY A 226 -31.73 -10.71 35.47
N ASN A 227 -30.46 -10.33 35.63
CA ASN A 227 -29.47 -11.23 36.25
C ASN A 227 -28.25 -10.44 36.80
N PRO A 228 -28.03 -10.39 38.12
CA PRO A 228 -26.76 -9.95 38.71
C PRO A 228 -25.88 -11.17 38.96
N ASN A 229 -24.73 -11.28 38.28
CA ASN A 229 -23.72 -12.26 38.66
C ASN A 229 -22.35 -11.58 38.77
N ALA A 230 -22.14 -10.96 39.92
CA ALA A 230 -20.83 -10.53 40.39
C ALA A 230 -20.04 -11.76 40.83
N LYS A 231 -19.19 -12.30 39.96
CA LYS A 231 -18.14 -13.25 40.35
C LYS A 231 -16.86 -12.49 40.68
N LYS A 232 -16.63 -12.41 41.99
CA LYS A 232 -15.35 -12.24 42.68
C LYS A 232 -14.29 -13.17 42.08
N ALA A 233 -13.13 -12.64 41.71
CA ALA A 233 -11.90 -13.42 41.54
C ALA A 233 -10.79 -12.76 42.40
N PRO A 234 -9.92 -13.56 43.05
CA PRO A 234 -8.96 -13.11 44.07
C PRO A 234 -7.69 -12.49 43.46
N PRO A 235 -6.94 -11.66 44.24
CA PRO A 235 -5.61 -11.24 43.84
C PRO A 235 -4.60 -12.36 44.08
N THR A 236 -3.81 -12.67 43.05
CA THR A 236 -2.63 -13.51 43.14
C THR A 236 -1.43 -12.61 43.46
N GLU A 237 -0.87 -12.79 44.66
CA GLU A 237 0.52 -12.43 44.96
C GLU A 237 1.44 -13.26 44.05
N GLU A 238 2.39 -12.63 43.39
CA GLU A 238 3.68 -13.28 43.16
C GLU A 238 4.81 -12.25 43.11
N ASP A 239 5.82 -12.57 43.91
CA ASP A 239 7.16 -12.01 44.01
C ASP A 239 7.84 -11.77 42.65
N GLY A 240 8.72 -10.76 42.57
CA GLY A 240 9.73 -10.81 41.52
C GLY A 240 10.51 -9.54 41.20
N LYS A 241 11.50 -9.25 42.05
CA LYS A 241 12.88 -8.95 41.61
C LYS A 241 13.14 -7.61 40.87
N THR A 242 13.71 -6.70 41.66
CA THR A 242 14.56 -5.56 41.31
C THR A 242 15.52 -5.81 40.13
N PRO A 243 15.66 -4.85 39.19
CA PRO A 243 16.90 -4.58 38.51
C PRO A 243 17.66 -3.44 39.18
N LYS A 244 18.88 -3.82 39.53
CA LYS A 244 19.99 -3.09 40.15
C LYS A 244 20.37 -1.85 39.33
N ASP A 245 20.42 -0.71 40.02
CA ASP A 245 21.16 0.47 39.56
C ASP A 245 22.59 0.05 39.21
N LYS A 246 23.03 0.45 38.03
CA LYS A 246 24.42 0.38 37.63
C LYS A 246 24.84 1.81 37.31
N ASP A 247 25.24 2.50 38.37
CA ASP A 247 26.17 3.62 38.32
C ASP A 247 27.34 3.19 37.44
N LYS A 248 27.57 3.95 36.37
CA LYS A 248 28.82 3.88 35.62
C LYS A 248 29.56 5.17 35.92
N GLU A 249 30.45 5.06 36.89
CA GLU A 249 31.45 6.05 37.25
C GLU A 249 32.18 6.58 36.02
N GLU A 250 32.28 7.90 36.02
CA GLU A 250 33.33 8.67 35.36
C GLU A 250 34.69 8.21 35.89
N GLY A 251 35.63 7.99 34.99
CA GLY A 251 37.00 7.60 35.28
C GLY A 251 37.91 8.19 34.22
N GLU A 252 38.20 9.46 34.43
CA GLU A 252 39.27 10.27 33.86
C GLU A 252 40.63 9.58 34.06
N GLU A 253 41.39 9.39 32.98
CA GLU A 253 42.83 9.21 33.06
C GLU A 253 43.46 9.85 31.82
N ASP A 254 43.89 11.11 32.03
CA ASP A 254 45.02 11.71 31.33
C ASP A 254 46.26 10.86 31.61
N ASP A 255 47.02 10.48 30.58
CA ASP A 255 48.48 10.53 30.71
C ASP A 255 49.21 10.70 29.37
N LYS A 256 50.33 11.41 29.50
CA LYS A 256 51.17 12.06 28.49
C LYS A 256 52.09 11.09 27.75
N ASP A 257 52.31 11.34 26.45
CA ASP A 257 53.57 11.81 25.82
C ASP A 257 53.49 11.68 24.28
#